data_AF-A0A8T5TDP9-F1
#
_entry.id   AF-A0A8T5TDP9-F1
#
_cell.length_a   1.000
_cell.length_b   1.000
_cell.length_c   1.000
_cell.angle_alpha   90.00
_cell.angle_beta   90.00
_cell.angle_gamma   90.00
#
_symmetry.space_group_name_H-M   'P 1'
#
loop_
_entity.id
_entity.type
_entity.pdbx_description
1 polymer ?
#
loop_
_entity_poly.entity_id
_entity_poly.type
_entity_poly.pdbx_seq_one_letter_code
_entity_poly.pdbx_strand_id
1 'polypeptide(L)'
;MGFRDYIKIIDEKGLLQKVDVETSKKLEISGILKEKEPTPLLFNKVKESEFRLVGNMFCTKNGIASYFNVTPADIIPMLSKAITERSEPEIVSNAPCQEVIESSVDLDQLPILFHCEKDGGNYISSAVVITRDPDYGQNMDFHRAMQFSKNKFSTRIVRGRHFHTFLEKNSELDVAFCIGNTPNILIAGATSVDIGVDELHIANALEPIKIAKANSVDLYIPAEAEFVLEGRVYLEEKHAEGPFVDLTETYDVVREEPVFEVKKITHRNDAIWQALLPGALEHKILMGMPREPTIFNKVNESGVKCLDVNINPGGCSWLHAIVQIDKKSEEDGKNAIKGAFIGHSSCKHVFIVDKDIDIYDPLSVEWAM
;
A
#
# COMPACT_ATOMS: atom_id res chain seq x y z
N MET A 1 -1.24 5.35 17.23
CA MET A 1 -2.21 6.37 16.74
C MET A 1 -3.13 5.71 15.72
N GLY A 2 -4.45 5.98 15.69
CA GLY A 2 -5.37 5.37 14.71
C GLY A 2 -5.47 6.15 13.38
N PHE A 3 -6.10 5.56 12.36
CA PHE A 3 -6.28 6.20 11.04
C PHE A 3 -7.11 7.50 11.14
N ARG A 4 -8.21 7.45 11.90
CA ARG A 4 -9.06 8.63 12.17
C ARG A 4 -8.36 9.70 13.00
N ASP A 5 -7.50 9.30 13.93
CA ASP A 5 -6.69 10.26 14.69
C ASP A 5 -5.77 11.05 13.77
N TYR A 6 -5.15 10.36 12.80
CA TYR A 6 -4.32 11.02 11.79
C TYR A 6 -5.13 11.99 10.92
N ILE A 7 -6.30 11.56 10.42
CA ILE A 7 -7.22 12.44 9.67
C ILE A 7 -7.54 13.71 10.48
N LYS A 8 -7.86 13.55 11.76
CA LYS A 8 -8.15 14.68 12.66
C LYS A 8 -6.93 15.61 12.83
N ILE A 9 -5.74 15.04 13.01
CA ILE A 9 -4.50 15.82 13.17
C ILE A 9 -4.20 16.64 11.91
N ILE A 10 -4.35 16.07 10.71
CA ILE A 10 -4.11 16.82 9.46
C ILE A 10 -5.20 17.86 9.18
N ASP A 11 -6.44 17.62 9.61
CA ASP A 11 -7.54 18.59 9.55
C ASP A 11 -7.28 19.79 10.47
N GLU A 12 -6.88 19.54 11.72
CA GLU A 12 -6.52 20.59 12.69
C GLU A 12 -5.33 21.43 12.24
N LYS A 13 -4.41 20.84 11.46
CA LYS A 13 -3.28 21.54 10.84
C LYS A 13 -3.64 22.29 9.54
N GLY A 14 -4.89 22.16 9.05
CA GLY A 14 -5.33 22.77 7.79
C GLY A 14 -4.73 22.13 6.53
N LEU A 15 -4.26 20.88 6.63
CA LEU A 15 -3.68 20.12 5.52
C LEU A 15 -4.72 19.28 4.77
N LEU A 16 -5.86 18.97 5.40
CA LEU A 16 -6.97 18.24 4.78
C LEU A 16 -7.96 19.21 4.13
N GLN A 17 -8.28 18.98 2.86
CA GLN A 17 -9.38 19.69 2.20
C GLN A 17 -10.67 18.87 2.24
N LYS A 18 -11.80 19.53 2.51
CA LYS A 18 -13.12 18.90 2.55
C LYS A 18 -13.89 19.24 1.28
N VAL A 19 -14.52 18.23 0.68
CA VAL A 19 -15.38 18.35 -0.50
C VAL A 19 -16.80 17.99 -0.09
N ASP A 20 -17.63 19.03 0.06
CA ASP A 20 -19.03 18.90 0.51
C ASP A 20 -20.05 18.83 -0.63
N VAL A 21 -19.57 19.02 -1.86
CA VAL A 21 -20.35 18.85 -3.09
C VAL A 21 -20.47 17.36 -3.38
N GLU A 22 -21.67 16.93 -3.73
CA GLU A 22 -21.93 15.55 -4.16
C GLU A 22 -21.06 15.23 -5.39
N THR A 23 -20.21 14.22 -5.28
CA THR A 23 -19.23 13.84 -6.30
C THR A 23 -19.37 12.35 -6.63
N SER A 24 -19.31 11.99 -7.91
CA SER A 24 -19.48 10.61 -8.34
C SER A 24 -18.21 9.76 -8.10
N LYS A 25 -18.41 8.50 -7.67
CA LYS A 25 -17.34 7.48 -7.64
C LYS A 25 -16.87 7.08 -9.05
N LYS A 26 -17.56 7.52 -10.10
CA LYS A 26 -17.22 7.28 -11.49
C LYS A 26 -16.45 8.46 -12.07
N LEU A 27 -15.13 8.31 -12.21
CA LEU A 27 -14.19 9.28 -12.79
C LEU A 27 -14.03 10.61 -12.02
N GLU A 28 -15.10 11.22 -11.50
CA GLU A 28 -15.05 12.57 -10.90
C GLU A 28 -14.15 12.64 -9.66
N ILE A 29 -14.36 11.76 -8.66
CA ILE A 29 -13.50 11.70 -7.47
C ILE A 29 -12.04 11.45 -7.88
N SER A 30 -11.80 10.55 -8.83
CA SER A 30 -10.44 10.26 -9.31
C SER A 30 -9.80 11.46 -10.00
N GLY A 31 -10.54 12.17 -10.86
CA GLY A 31 -10.07 13.39 -11.51
C GLY A 31 -9.68 14.47 -10.50
N ILE A 32 -10.51 14.68 -9.48
CA ILE A 32 -10.24 15.66 -8.41
C ILE A 32 -9.02 15.24 -7.59
N LEU A 33 -8.95 13.97 -7.16
CA LEU A 33 -7.80 13.46 -6.42
C LEU A 33 -6.51 13.64 -7.22
N LYS A 34 -6.53 13.36 -8.53
CA LYS A 34 -5.36 13.53 -9.40
C LYS A 34 -4.95 14.99 -9.56
N GLU A 35 -5.90 15.90 -9.75
CA GLU A 35 -5.63 17.34 -9.90
C GLU A 35 -5.04 17.94 -8.62
N LYS A 36 -5.48 17.44 -7.46
CA LYS A 36 -5.13 18.01 -6.16
C LYS A 36 -3.90 17.38 -5.50
N GLU A 37 -3.26 16.38 -6.11
CA GLU A 37 -2.03 15.79 -5.58
C GLU A 37 -0.98 16.86 -5.25
N PRO A 38 -0.30 16.81 -4.09
CA PRO A 38 -0.34 15.76 -3.07
C PRO A 38 -1.32 16.03 -1.91
N THR A 39 -2.31 16.92 -2.08
CA THR A 39 -3.20 17.37 -1.00
C THR A 39 -4.21 16.30 -0.61
N PRO A 40 -4.30 15.91 0.68
CA PRO A 40 -5.36 15.02 1.18
C PRO A 40 -6.76 15.62 1.01
N LEU A 41 -7.72 14.81 0.56
CA LEU A 41 -9.12 15.23 0.42
C LEU A 41 -10.07 14.28 1.11
N LEU A 42 -11.05 14.85 1.83
CA LEU A 42 -12.20 14.14 2.39
C LEU A 42 -13.48 14.54 1.64
N PHE A 43 -14.06 13.60 0.91
CA PHE A 43 -15.35 13.71 0.25
C PHE A 43 -16.45 13.31 1.22
N ASN A 44 -17.26 14.28 1.63
CA ASN A 44 -18.34 14.04 2.60
C ASN A 44 -19.61 13.46 1.94
N LYS A 45 -19.74 13.56 0.61
CA LYS A 45 -20.91 13.10 -0.15
C LYS A 45 -20.48 12.41 -1.44
N VAL A 46 -20.50 11.08 -1.41
CA VAL A 46 -20.31 10.26 -2.62
C VAL A 46 -21.67 9.95 -3.21
N LYS A 47 -21.91 10.31 -4.48
CA LYS A 47 -23.25 10.23 -5.08
C LYS A 47 -23.88 8.84 -5.04
N GLU A 48 -23.06 7.81 -5.20
CA GLU A 48 -23.50 6.40 -5.28
C GLU A 48 -23.22 5.60 -3.99
N SER A 49 -22.98 6.28 -2.86
CA SER A 49 -22.68 5.60 -1.59
C SER A 49 -23.01 6.47 -0.38
N GLU A 50 -23.54 5.86 0.68
CA GLU A 50 -23.74 6.53 1.97
C GLU A 50 -22.43 6.79 2.72
N PHE A 51 -21.33 6.16 2.29
CA PHE A 51 -20.03 6.28 2.93
C PHE A 51 -19.25 7.49 2.44
N ARG A 52 -18.46 8.06 3.35
CA ARG A 52 -17.49 9.10 3.02
C ARG A 52 -16.25 8.45 2.38
N LEU A 53 -15.49 9.24 1.65
CA LEU A 53 -14.26 8.78 1.00
C LEU A 53 -13.12 9.76 1.28
N VAL A 54 -11.94 9.23 1.58
CA VAL A 54 -10.71 10.00 1.72
C VAL A 54 -9.67 9.49 0.72
N GLY A 55 -8.84 10.37 0.18
CA GLY A 55 -7.73 9.99 -0.70
C GLY A 55 -6.57 10.96 -0.60
N ASN A 56 -5.46 10.62 -1.25
CA ASN A 56 -4.19 11.35 -1.21
C ASN A 56 -3.61 11.45 0.22
N MET A 57 -3.80 10.42 1.05
CA MET A 57 -3.43 10.50 2.46
C MET A 57 -1.91 10.43 2.66
N PHE A 58 -1.23 9.64 1.84
CA PHE A 58 0.19 9.32 1.99
C PHE A 58 0.99 9.55 0.68
N CYS A 59 0.76 10.68 0.02
CA CYS A 59 1.40 11.05 -1.25
C CYS A 59 2.88 11.44 -1.17
N THR A 60 3.46 11.58 0.02
CA THR A 60 4.87 12.00 0.17
C THR A 60 5.58 11.28 1.30
N LYS A 61 6.89 11.06 1.15
CA LYS A 61 7.76 10.51 2.21
C LYS A 61 7.75 11.40 3.46
N ASN A 62 7.64 12.73 3.29
CA ASN A 62 7.46 13.69 4.39
C ASN A 62 6.15 13.47 5.17
N GLY A 63 5.03 13.23 4.47
CA GLY A 63 3.75 12.95 5.10
C GLY A 63 3.80 11.67 5.95
N ILE A 64 4.45 10.64 5.42
CA ILE A 64 4.69 9.38 6.14
C ILE A 64 5.62 9.58 7.34
N ALA A 65 6.75 10.25 7.17
CA ALA A 65 7.69 10.52 8.26
C ALA A 65 7.04 11.35 9.39
N SER A 66 6.17 12.30 9.03
CA SER A 66 5.40 13.10 9.98
C SER A 66 4.44 12.27 10.81
N TYR A 67 3.85 11.20 10.26
CA TYR A 67 3.01 10.27 11.03
C TYR A 67 3.80 9.59 12.15
N PHE A 68 5.04 9.19 11.86
CA PHE A 68 5.95 8.57 12.84
C PHE A 68 6.72 9.57 13.70
N ASN A 69 6.49 10.88 13.53
CA ASN A 69 7.22 11.95 14.21
C ASN A 69 8.76 11.87 14.00
N VAL A 70 9.18 11.56 12.77
CA VAL A 70 10.59 11.51 12.34
C VAL A 70 10.82 12.29 11.04
N THR A 71 12.06 12.32 10.56
CA THR A 71 12.40 12.92 9.25
C THR A 71 12.44 11.86 8.14
N PRO A 72 12.39 12.24 6.84
CA PRO A 72 12.51 11.29 5.74
C PRO A 72 13.77 10.40 5.80
N ALA A 73 14.89 10.96 6.26
CA ALA A 73 16.16 10.22 6.38
C ALA A 73 16.09 9.11 7.45
N ASP A 74 15.19 9.23 8.42
CA ASP A 74 14.99 8.24 9.48
C ASP A 74 14.12 7.04 9.04
N ILE A 75 13.43 7.13 7.90
CA ILE A 75 12.51 6.09 7.43
C ILE A 75 13.24 4.78 7.12
N ILE A 76 14.38 4.83 6.42
CA ILE A 76 15.15 3.62 6.09
C ILE A 76 15.63 2.88 7.35
N PRO A 77 16.32 3.54 8.31
CA PRO A 77 16.75 2.86 9.52
C PRO A 77 15.57 2.38 10.38
N MET A 78 14.47 3.15 10.45
CA MET A 78 13.25 2.74 11.15
C MET A 78 12.65 1.48 10.55
N LEU A 79 12.43 1.44 9.22
CA LEU A 79 11.85 0.29 8.54
C LEU A 79 12.77 -0.93 8.59
N SER A 80 14.09 -0.74 8.39
CA SER A 80 15.07 -1.82 8.55
C SER A 80 15.00 -2.44 9.94
N LYS A 81 14.93 -1.60 10.99
CA LYS A 81 14.82 -2.04 12.36
C LYS A 81 13.51 -2.79 12.60
N ALA A 82 12.37 -2.30 12.11
CA ALA A 82 11.07 -2.96 12.29
C ALA A 82 11.00 -4.34 11.60
N ILE A 83 11.68 -4.52 10.46
CA ILE A 83 11.78 -5.82 9.78
C ILE A 83 12.59 -6.82 10.62
N THR A 84 13.69 -6.38 11.24
CA THR A 84 14.57 -7.26 12.03
C THR A 84 14.09 -7.48 13.47
N GLU A 85 13.58 -6.43 14.11
CA GLU A 85 13.12 -6.37 15.50
C GLU A 85 11.59 -6.28 15.54
N ARG A 86 10.94 -7.30 15.00
CA ARG A 86 9.48 -7.46 14.97
C ARG A 86 8.88 -7.54 16.38
N SER A 87 7.63 -7.11 16.54
CA SER A 87 6.93 -7.16 17.83
C SER A 87 5.49 -7.65 17.68
N GLU A 88 5.00 -8.37 18.70
CA GLU A 88 3.64 -8.93 18.71
C GLU A 88 2.60 -7.83 18.98
N PRO A 89 1.56 -7.69 18.15
CA PRO A 89 0.46 -6.75 18.39
C PRO A 89 -0.49 -7.23 19.48
N GLU A 90 -1.20 -6.29 20.11
CA GLU A 90 -2.24 -6.60 21.10
C GLU A 90 -3.47 -7.18 20.39
N ILE A 91 -3.92 -8.36 20.83
CA ILE A 91 -5.19 -8.95 20.35
C ILE A 91 -6.34 -8.43 21.21
N VAL A 92 -7.35 -7.84 20.56
CA VAL A 92 -8.57 -7.33 21.19
C VAL A 92 -9.81 -8.07 20.74
N SER A 93 -10.80 -8.19 21.63
CA SER A 93 -12.10 -8.79 21.32
C SER A 93 -13.13 -7.80 20.78
N ASN A 94 -12.98 -6.51 21.11
CA ASN A 94 -13.86 -5.44 20.64
C ASN A 94 -13.08 -4.56 19.67
N ALA A 95 -13.30 -4.77 18.38
CA ALA A 95 -12.60 -4.06 17.31
C ALA A 95 -13.53 -3.04 16.65
N PRO A 96 -13.11 -1.77 16.50
CA PRO A 96 -13.89 -0.77 15.78
C PRO A 96 -14.29 -1.20 14.37
N CYS A 97 -13.41 -1.89 13.64
CA CYS A 97 -13.69 -2.40 12.30
C CYS A 97 -14.86 -3.40 12.23
N GLN A 98 -15.37 -3.87 13.38
CA GLN A 98 -16.46 -4.84 13.50
C GLN A 98 -17.70 -4.26 14.20
N GLU A 99 -17.82 -2.95 14.31
CA GLU A 99 -19.00 -2.29 14.91
C GLU A 99 -20.30 -2.57 14.13
N VAL A 100 -20.21 -2.66 12.81
CA VAL A 100 -21.31 -3.05 11.92
C VAL A 100 -20.92 -4.32 11.17
N ILE A 101 -21.83 -5.30 11.12
CA ILE A 101 -21.63 -6.58 10.44
C ILE A 101 -22.74 -6.78 9.40
N GLU A 102 -22.35 -6.82 8.13
CA GLU A 102 -23.25 -7.00 7.00
C GLU A 102 -23.01 -8.36 6.33
N SER A 103 -24.01 -9.25 6.44
CA SER A 103 -23.99 -10.56 5.77
C SER A 103 -24.66 -10.55 4.39
N SER A 104 -25.45 -9.51 4.08
CA SER A 104 -26.08 -9.34 2.77
C SER A 104 -25.20 -8.44 1.92
N VAL A 105 -24.16 -9.01 1.32
CA VAL A 105 -23.13 -8.28 0.56
C VAL A 105 -23.73 -7.64 -0.69
N ASP A 106 -23.62 -6.32 -0.80
CA ASP A 106 -23.85 -5.55 -2.03
C ASP A 106 -22.72 -4.52 -2.22
N LEU A 107 -21.70 -4.92 -2.99
CA LEU A 107 -20.52 -4.11 -3.30
C LEU A 107 -20.87 -2.81 -4.04
N ASP A 108 -22.04 -2.73 -4.70
CA ASP A 108 -22.47 -1.50 -5.37
C ASP A 108 -22.74 -0.35 -4.39
N GLN A 109 -22.99 -0.66 -3.11
CA GLN A 109 -23.19 0.32 -2.05
C GLN A 109 -21.89 0.96 -1.55
N LEU A 110 -20.74 0.32 -1.80
CA LEU A 110 -19.44 0.82 -1.40
C LEU A 110 -18.91 1.86 -2.40
N PRO A 111 -18.13 2.85 -1.96
CA PRO A 111 -17.56 3.89 -2.84
C PRO A 111 -16.30 3.38 -3.58
N ILE A 112 -16.38 2.17 -4.16
CA ILE A 112 -15.35 1.58 -5.01
C ILE A 112 -15.28 2.37 -6.32
N LEU A 113 -14.12 2.95 -6.61
CA LEU A 113 -13.98 3.90 -7.70
C LEU A 113 -13.88 3.22 -9.06
N PHE A 114 -14.46 3.83 -10.08
CA PHE A 114 -14.07 3.65 -11.47
C PHE A 114 -13.03 4.73 -11.79
N HIS A 115 -11.75 4.37 -11.84
CA HIS A 115 -10.67 5.36 -11.80
C HIS A 115 -10.47 6.09 -13.12
N CYS A 116 -10.35 5.34 -14.21
CA CYS A 116 -10.00 5.84 -15.53
C CYS A 116 -10.96 5.32 -16.60
N GLU A 117 -11.15 6.10 -17.68
CA GLU A 117 -12.17 5.83 -18.70
C GLU A 117 -12.07 4.45 -19.37
N LYS A 118 -10.87 3.86 -19.42
CA LYS A 118 -10.66 2.55 -20.04
C LYS A 118 -10.56 1.42 -19.04
N ASP A 119 -10.68 1.66 -17.74
CA ASP A 119 -10.60 0.59 -16.75
C ASP A 119 -11.69 -0.47 -17.02
N GLY A 120 -11.38 -1.74 -16.73
CA GLY A 120 -12.32 -2.85 -16.94
C GLY A 120 -13.56 -2.82 -16.04
N GLY A 121 -13.51 -2.09 -14.92
CA GLY A 121 -14.58 -2.01 -13.92
C GLY A 121 -14.19 -1.15 -12.73
N ASN A 122 -14.98 -1.18 -11.65
CA ASN A 122 -14.63 -0.50 -10.40
C ASN A 122 -13.51 -1.28 -9.70
N TYR A 123 -12.56 -0.59 -9.07
CA TYR A 123 -11.40 -1.23 -8.44
C TYR A 123 -11.26 -0.89 -6.96
N ILE A 124 -10.93 -1.93 -6.18
CA ILE A 124 -10.24 -1.75 -4.91
C ILE A 124 -8.75 -1.73 -5.19
N SER A 125 -8.07 -0.67 -4.76
CA SER A 125 -6.64 -0.42 -4.97
C SER A 125 -5.88 -0.08 -3.69
N SER A 126 -6.59 0.14 -2.58
CA SER A 126 -6.06 0.53 -1.27
C SER A 126 -6.09 -0.61 -0.24
N ALA A 127 -6.65 -1.77 -0.59
CA ALA A 127 -6.79 -2.87 0.34
C ALA A 127 -5.45 -3.52 0.65
N VAL A 128 -5.21 -3.67 1.95
CA VAL A 128 -4.24 -4.61 2.48
C VAL A 128 -4.96 -5.94 2.66
N VAL A 129 -4.51 -6.94 1.90
CA VAL A 129 -5.08 -8.28 1.82
C VAL A 129 -4.35 -9.18 2.80
N ILE A 130 -5.10 -9.82 3.67
CA ILE A 130 -4.58 -10.76 4.65
C ILE A 130 -5.03 -12.15 4.26
N THR A 131 -4.08 -13.08 4.22
CA THR A 131 -4.29 -14.50 3.89
C THR A 131 -3.45 -15.36 4.82
N ARG A 132 -3.78 -16.66 4.92
CA ARG A 132 -3.03 -17.58 5.77
C ARG A 132 -2.89 -18.96 5.15
N ASP A 133 -1.69 -19.50 5.22
CA ASP A 133 -1.40 -20.90 4.93
C ASP A 133 -1.19 -21.67 6.25
N PRO A 134 -1.63 -22.94 6.34
CA PRO A 134 -1.47 -23.75 7.54
C PRO A 134 -0.02 -24.01 7.96
N ASP A 135 0.92 -24.09 7.01
CA ASP A 135 2.33 -24.39 7.27
C ASP A 135 3.18 -23.12 7.39
N TYR A 136 2.91 -22.11 6.56
CA TYR A 136 3.69 -20.87 6.54
C TYR A 136 3.15 -19.79 7.48
N GLY A 137 1.86 -19.82 7.84
CA GLY A 137 1.24 -18.77 8.64
C GLY A 137 0.63 -17.66 7.79
N GLN A 138 0.45 -16.49 8.40
CA GLN A 138 -0.26 -15.35 7.83
C GLN A 138 0.68 -14.48 6.97
N ASN A 139 0.12 -13.86 5.93
CA ASN A 139 0.79 -12.94 5.02
C ASN A 139 -0.12 -11.75 4.73
N MET A 140 0.48 -10.58 4.58
CA MET A 140 -0.20 -9.32 4.31
C MET A 140 0.42 -8.59 3.11
N ASP A 141 -0.36 -8.39 2.05
CA ASP A 141 0.10 -7.76 0.81
C ASP A 141 -0.96 -6.87 0.13
N PHE A 142 -0.57 -6.14 -0.92
CA PHE A 142 -1.50 -5.35 -1.74
C PHE A 142 -1.92 -6.10 -2.99
N HIS A 143 -3.23 -6.08 -3.26
CA HIS A 143 -3.78 -6.57 -4.52
C HIS A 143 -4.87 -5.63 -5.04
N ARG A 144 -4.80 -5.31 -6.33
CA ARG A 144 -5.94 -4.68 -7.02
C ARG A 144 -7.01 -5.75 -7.28
N ALA A 145 -8.26 -5.35 -7.14
CA ALA A 145 -9.40 -6.23 -7.36
C ALA A 145 -10.53 -5.53 -8.10
N MET A 146 -10.89 -6.07 -9.28
CA MET A 146 -11.90 -5.52 -10.17
C MET A 146 -13.28 -6.08 -9.83
N GLN A 147 -14.21 -5.22 -9.48
CA GLN A 147 -15.59 -5.61 -9.20
C GLN A 147 -16.28 -6.03 -10.51
N PHE A 148 -16.85 -7.24 -10.54
CA PHE A 148 -17.66 -7.69 -11.68
C PHE A 148 -19.06 -8.19 -11.28
N SER A 149 -19.35 -8.27 -9.98
CA SER A 149 -20.68 -8.58 -9.46
C SER A 149 -20.96 -7.84 -8.15
N LYS A 150 -22.14 -8.09 -7.57
CA LYS A 150 -22.52 -7.56 -6.24
C LYS A 150 -21.72 -8.12 -5.08
N ASN A 151 -20.98 -9.22 -5.26
CA ASN A 151 -20.23 -9.85 -4.17
C ASN A 151 -18.90 -10.49 -4.64
N LYS A 152 -18.48 -10.27 -5.89
CA LYS A 152 -17.26 -10.88 -6.44
C LYS A 152 -16.34 -9.86 -7.11
N PHE A 153 -15.05 -10.10 -6.93
CA PHE A 153 -13.97 -9.41 -7.61
C PHE A 153 -13.09 -10.39 -8.41
N SER A 154 -12.55 -9.92 -9.53
CA SER A 154 -11.40 -10.57 -10.17
C SER A 154 -10.14 -9.93 -9.60
N THR A 155 -9.28 -10.72 -8.94
CA THR A 155 -8.17 -10.19 -8.13
C THR A 155 -6.83 -10.49 -8.79
N ARG A 156 -6.04 -9.46 -9.07
CA ARG A 156 -4.73 -9.62 -9.70
C ARG A 156 -3.74 -10.22 -8.70
N ILE A 157 -3.45 -11.52 -8.84
CA ILE A 157 -2.51 -12.23 -7.95
C ILE A 157 -1.20 -12.50 -8.70
N VAL A 158 -0.14 -11.82 -8.28
CA VAL A 158 1.16 -11.88 -8.97
C VAL A 158 1.85 -13.23 -8.71
N ARG A 159 2.15 -13.95 -9.80
CA ARG A 159 2.82 -15.26 -9.73
C ARG A 159 4.14 -15.19 -8.97
N GLY A 160 4.38 -16.20 -8.14
CA GLY A 160 5.62 -16.34 -7.35
C GLY A 160 5.70 -15.45 -6.10
N ARG A 161 4.63 -14.70 -5.77
CA ARG A 161 4.49 -14.03 -4.47
C ARG A 161 3.80 -14.95 -3.46
N HIS A 162 3.90 -14.63 -2.17
CA HIS A 162 3.41 -15.48 -1.08
C HIS A 162 1.94 -15.86 -1.24
N PHE A 163 1.04 -14.90 -1.46
CA PHE A 163 -0.38 -15.21 -1.66
C PHE A 163 -0.60 -16.15 -2.85
N HIS A 164 0.11 -15.98 -3.97
CA HIS A 164 0.04 -16.94 -5.09
C HIS A 164 0.51 -18.33 -4.67
N THR A 165 1.64 -18.45 -3.97
CA THR A 165 2.16 -19.72 -3.47
C THR A 165 1.18 -20.41 -2.52
N PHE A 166 0.56 -19.65 -1.62
CA PHE A 166 -0.46 -20.17 -0.72
C PHE A 166 -1.69 -20.65 -1.51
N LEU A 167 -2.15 -19.86 -2.48
CA LEU A 167 -3.34 -20.17 -3.27
C LEU A 167 -3.14 -21.39 -4.17
N GLU A 168 -1.99 -21.51 -4.83
CA GLU A 168 -1.64 -22.69 -5.63
C GLU A 168 -1.60 -23.96 -4.80
N LYS A 169 -1.04 -23.88 -3.59
CA LYS A 169 -0.95 -25.03 -2.68
C LYS A 169 -2.32 -25.48 -2.15
N ASN A 170 -3.19 -24.54 -1.81
CA ASN A 170 -4.45 -24.85 -1.13
C ASN A 170 -5.68 -24.87 -2.06
N SER A 171 -5.54 -24.48 -3.34
CA SER A 171 -6.61 -24.30 -4.35
C SER A 171 -7.65 -23.22 -4.02
N GLU A 172 -7.88 -22.93 -2.75
CA GLU A 172 -8.77 -21.88 -2.26
C GLU A 172 -8.31 -21.40 -0.88
N LEU A 173 -8.46 -20.10 -0.61
CA LEU A 173 -8.00 -19.48 0.64
C LEU A 173 -9.03 -18.53 1.21
N ASP A 174 -9.18 -18.59 2.53
CA ASP A 174 -9.83 -17.53 3.28
C ASP A 174 -9.00 -16.25 3.19
N VAL A 175 -9.67 -15.12 2.93
CA VAL A 175 -9.02 -13.81 2.79
C VAL A 175 -9.82 -12.72 3.48
N ALA A 176 -9.11 -11.67 3.91
CA ALA A 176 -9.70 -10.43 4.40
C ALA A 176 -9.06 -9.22 3.72
N PHE A 177 -9.86 -8.40 3.05
CA PHE A 177 -9.41 -7.15 2.44
C PHE A 177 -9.70 -6.01 3.42
N CYS A 178 -8.66 -5.41 3.98
CA CYS A 178 -8.75 -4.35 4.98
C CYS A 178 -8.49 -2.98 4.32
N ILE A 179 -9.41 -2.03 4.45
CA ILE A 179 -9.35 -0.70 3.83
C ILE A 179 -9.41 0.39 4.91
N GLY A 180 -8.70 1.51 4.69
CA GLY A 180 -8.64 2.63 5.64
C GLY A 180 -7.69 2.34 6.78
N ASN A 181 -6.43 2.05 6.43
CA ASN A 181 -5.40 1.65 7.38
C ASN A 181 -4.41 2.79 7.66
N THR A 182 -3.72 2.69 8.79
CA THR A 182 -2.61 3.58 9.14
C THR A 182 -1.36 3.32 8.29
N PRO A 183 -0.45 4.31 8.15
CA PRO A 183 0.80 4.18 7.39
C PRO A 183 1.63 2.96 7.73
N ASN A 184 1.73 2.58 9.00
CA ASN A 184 2.52 1.41 9.41
C ASN A 184 1.96 0.09 8.87
N ILE A 185 0.63 -0.05 8.79
CA ILE A 185 0.00 -1.22 8.15
C ILE A 185 0.24 -1.19 6.65
N LEU A 186 0.04 -0.03 6.01
CA LEU A 186 0.25 0.11 4.55
C LEU A 186 1.71 -0.14 4.17
N ILE A 187 2.68 0.38 4.91
CA ILE A 187 4.11 0.17 4.63
C ILE A 187 4.50 -1.29 4.87
N ALA A 188 4.00 -1.90 5.95
CA ALA A 188 4.28 -3.30 6.23
C ALA A 188 3.75 -4.22 5.12
N GLY A 189 2.51 -4.01 4.66
CA GLY A 189 1.93 -4.78 3.54
C GLY A 189 2.60 -4.53 2.18
N ALA A 190 3.34 -3.42 2.03
CA ALA A 190 4.14 -3.14 0.84
C ALA A 190 5.60 -3.64 0.96
N THR A 191 6.02 -4.06 2.15
CA THR A 191 7.39 -4.52 2.41
C THR A 191 7.53 -5.98 1.99
N SER A 192 8.52 -6.30 1.16
CA SER A 192 8.82 -7.69 0.82
C SER A 192 9.69 -8.33 1.90
N VAL A 193 9.17 -9.39 2.53
CA VAL A 193 9.87 -10.20 3.53
C VAL A 193 9.95 -11.67 3.10
N ASP A 194 10.63 -12.49 3.89
CA ASP A 194 10.67 -13.94 3.67
C ASP A 194 9.31 -14.59 3.98
N ILE A 195 9.00 -15.69 3.30
CA ILE A 195 7.78 -16.46 3.53
C ILE A 195 7.67 -16.93 5.00
N GLY A 196 6.49 -16.75 5.59
CA GLY A 196 6.21 -17.07 6.99
C GLY A 196 6.61 -15.99 8.00
N VAL A 197 7.00 -14.81 7.54
CA VAL A 197 7.01 -13.59 8.35
C VAL A 197 5.64 -12.94 8.27
N ASP A 198 4.99 -12.74 9.43
CA ASP A 198 3.74 -11.97 9.51
C ASP A 198 4.07 -10.46 9.56
N GLU A 199 3.67 -9.72 8.52
CA GLU A 199 3.94 -8.30 8.41
C GLU A 199 3.15 -7.45 9.42
N LEU A 200 2.10 -7.97 10.08
CA LEU A 200 1.47 -7.27 11.21
C LEU A 200 2.47 -7.02 12.34
N HIS A 201 3.46 -7.89 12.52
CA HIS A 201 4.48 -7.71 13.55
C HIS A 201 5.48 -6.60 13.18
N ILE A 202 5.67 -6.36 11.89
CA ILE A 202 6.45 -5.24 11.36
C ILE A 202 5.64 -3.95 11.55
N ALA A 203 4.36 -3.97 11.20
CA ALA A 203 3.47 -2.83 11.40
C ALA A 203 3.43 -2.40 12.88
N ASN A 204 3.37 -3.35 13.81
CA ASN A 204 3.40 -3.07 15.25
C ASN A 204 4.75 -2.53 15.74
N ALA A 205 5.86 -3.00 15.17
CA ALA A 205 7.19 -2.51 15.50
C ALA A 205 7.44 -1.06 15.00
N LEU A 206 6.78 -0.66 13.92
CA LEU A 206 6.81 0.72 13.42
C LEU A 206 5.99 1.68 14.32
N GLU A 207 4.77 1.28 14.67
CA GLU A 207 3.87 2.01 15.55
C GLU A 207 2.89 0.99 16.16
N PRO A 208 2.67 0.97 17.49
CA PRO A 208 1.82 -0.04 18.13
C PRO A 208 0.41 -0.11 17.53
N ILE A 209 -0.04 -1.32 17.23
CA ILE A 209 -1.37 -1.61 16.69
C ILE A 209 -2.14 -2.60 17.55
N LYS A 210 -3.45 -2.62 17.34
CA LYS A 210 -4.35 -3.65 17.85
C LYS A 210 -4.86 -4.47 16.68
N ILE A 211 -4.96 -5.77 16.90
CA ILE A 211 -5.52 -6.71 15.93
C ILE A 211 -6.71 -7.43 16.54
N ALA A 212 -7.59 -7.94 15.70
CA ALA A 212 -8.75 -8.71 16.12
C ALA A 212 -8.94 -9.93 15.22
N LYS A 213 -9.64 -10.94 15.72
CA LYS A 213 -10.00 -12.08 14.90
C LYS A 213 -11.12 -11.68 13.93
N ALA A 214 -10.97 -12.02 12.66
CA ALA A 214 -12.01 -11.81 11.66
C ALA A 214 -13.29 -12.60 12.00
N ASN A 215 -14.43 -12.14 11.48
CA ASN A 215 -15.75 -12.60 11.89
C ASN A 215 -16.23 -13.88 11.20
N SER A 216 -15.64 -14.24 10.06
CA SER A 216 -16.06 -15.36 9.21
C SER A 216 -14.91 -16.17 8.63
N VAL A 217 -13.66 -15.73 8.84
CA VAL A 217 -12.43 -16.37 8.37
C VAL A 217 -11.41 -16.48 9.52
N ASP A 218 -10.53 -17.48 9.51
CA ASP A 218 -9.54 -17.70 10.59
C ASP A 218 -8.27 -16.84 10.42
N LEU A 219 -8.47 -15.52 10.37
CA LEU A 219 -7.43 -14.50 10.16
C LEU A 219 -7.42 -13.47 11.28
N TYR A 220 -6.26 -12.86 11.51
CA TYR A 220 -6.15 -11.67 12.35
C TYR A 220 -6.07 -10.43 11.45
N ILE A 221 -6.89 -9.43 11.77
CA ILE A 221 -7.06 -8.21 10.98
C ILE A 221 -6.75 -6.97 11.83
N PRO A 222 -6.36 -5.83 11.23
CA PRO A 222 -6.17 -4.57 11.94
C PRO A 222 -7.50 -4.14 12.58
N ALA A 223 -7.52 -3.93 13.90
CA ALA A 223 -8.75 -3.63 14.62
C ALA A 223 -9.33 -2.24 14.28
N GLU A 224 -8.47 -1.32 13.83
CA GLU A 224 -8.81 0.07 13.50
C GLU A 224 -9.10 0.30 12.00
N ALA A 225 -9.09 -0.74 11.17
CA ALA A 225 -9.47 -0.61 9.76
C ALA A 225 -10.88 -0.02 9.61
N GLU A 226 -11.13 0.75 8.56
CA GLU A 226 -12.46 1.33 8.31
C GLU A 226 -13.43 0.28 7.77
N PHE A 227 -12.96 -0.58 6.85
CA PHE A 227 -13.72 -1.68 6.27
C PHE A 227 -12.89 -2.96 6.21
N VAL A 228 -13.56 -4.10 6.35
CA VAL A 228 -13.00 -5.44 6.20
C VAL A 228 -13.97 -6.28 5.38
N LEU A 229 -13.56 -6.67 4.19
CA LEU A 229 -14.31 -7.57 3.31
C LEU A 229 -13.74 -8.97 3.48
N GLU A 230 -14.53 -9.86 4.08
CA GLU A 230 -14.14 -11.23 4.40
C GLU A 230 -14.77 -12.22 3.44
N GLY A 231 -14.02 -13.23 3.02
CA GLY A 231 -14.54 -14.26 2.13
C GLY A 231 -13.47 -15.22 1.64
N ARG A 232 -13.59 -15.68 0.40
CA ARG A 232 -12.72 -16.72 -0.14
C ARG A 232 -12.25 -16.41 -1.55
N VAL A 233 -10.98 -16.67 -1.83
CA VAL A 233 -10.42 -16.68 -3.18
C VAL A 233 -10.30 -18.10 -3.69
N TYR A 234 -10.70 -18.31 -4.94
CA TYR A 234 -10.69 -19.59 -5.62
C TYR A 234 -9.69 -19.57 -6.77
N LEU A 235 -8.72 -20.49 -6.80
CA LEU A 235 -7.71 -20.57 -7.86
C LEU A 235 -8.31 -20.93 -9.23
N GLU A 236 -9.28 -21.85 -9.22
CA GLU A 236 -9.89 -22.43 -10.42
C GLU A 236 -11.04 -21.59 -10.97
N GLU A 237 -11.70 -20.78 -10.14
CA GLU A 237 -12.70 -19.81 -10.61
C GLU A 237 -11.97 -18.54 -11.07
N LYS A 238 -12.11 -18.20 -12.35
CA LYS A 238 -11.44 -17.06 -12.96
C LYS A 238 -12.41 -16.15 -13.68
N HIS A 239 -12.04 -14.88 -13.77
CA HIS A 239 -12.75 -13.88 -14.54
C HIS A 239 -11.74 -12.91 -15.15
N ALA A 240 -12.11 -12.28 -16.27
CA ALA A 240 -11.34 -11.18 -16.85
C ALA A 240 -11.03 -10.10 -15.79
N GLU A 241 -9.78 -9.67 -15.73
CA GLU A 241 -9.26 -8.57 -14.92
C GLU A 241 -8.53 -7.60 -15.84
N GLY A 242 -8.84 -6.31 -15.75
CA GLY A 242 -8.27 -5.27 -16.59
C GLY A 242 -9.14 -4.90 -17.81
N PRO A 243 -8.65 -3.97 -18.66
CA PRO A 243 -7.37 -3.29 -18.50
C PRO A 243 -7.43 -2.31 -17.31
N PHE A 244 -6.27 -1.93 -16.78
CA PHE A 244 -6.17 -1.08 -15.60
C PHE A 244 -4.91 -0.24 -15.65
N VAL A 245 -4.97 1.01 -15.22
CA VAL A 245 -3.78 1.88 -15.15
C VAL A 245 -2.81 1.34 -14.09
N ASP A 246 -1.59 1.01 -14.51
CA ASP A 246 -0.53 0.53 -13.62
C ASP A 246 0.33 1.68 -13.06
N LEU A 247 1.30 1.36 -12.20
CA LEU A 247 2.24 2.29 -11.57
C LEU A 247 2.93 3.24 -12.57
N THR A 248 3.26 2.73 -13.77
CA THR A 248 3.90 3.50 -14.84
C THR A 248 2.93 4.37 -15.65
N GLU A 249 1.69 4.52 -15.19
CA GLU A 249 0.61 5.30 -15.83
C GLU A 249 0.22 4.75 -17.21
N THR A 250 0.53 3.48 -17.47
CA THR A 250 0.17 2.75 -18.68
C THR A 250 -0.88 1.70 -18.37
N TYR A 251 -1.75 1.39 -19.33
CA TYR A 251 -2.72 0.32 -19.16
C TYR A 251 -2.05 -1.05 -19.21
N ASP A 252 -2.26 -1.81 -18.15
CA ASP A 252 -1.97 -3.24 -18.12
C ASP A 252 -3.01 -4.00 -18.95
N VAL A 253 -2.62 -5.17 -19.45
CA VAL A 253 -3.45 -6.00 -20.34
C VAL A 253 -4.49 -6.80 -19.55
N VAL A 254 -5.54 -7.22 -20.26
CA VAL A 254 -6.57 -8.11 -19.69
C VAL A 254 -6.01 -9.51 -19.47
N ARG A 255 -6.29 -10.12 -18.32
CA ARG A 255 -5.94 -11.51 -17.98
C ARG A 255 -7.10 -12.22 -17.28
N GLU A 256 -7.09 -13.54 -17.30
CA GLU A 256 -7.97 -14.36 -16.46
C GLU A 256 -7.31 -14.55 -15.08
N GLU A 257 -7.88 -13.90 -14.07
CA GLU A 257 -7.35 -13.88 -12.71
C GLU A 257 -8.32 -14.55 -11.71
N PRO A 258 -7.83 -15.04 -10.55
CA PRO A 258 -8.65 -15.69 -9.54
C PRO A 258 -9.80 -14.82 -9.02
N VAL A 259 -10.94 -15.46 -8.75
CA VAL A 259 -12.12 -14.80 -8.20
C VAL A 259 -12.07 -14.78 -6.68
N PHE A 260 -12.27 -13.58 -6.12
CA PHE A 260 -12.57 -13.35 -4.71
C PHE A 260 -14.08 -13.22 -4.53
N GLU A 261 -14.70 -14.13 -3.79
CA GLU A 261 -16.09 -14.02 -3.34
C GLU A 261 -16.14 -13.47 -1.92
N VAL A 262 -16.72 -12.28 -1.77
CA VAL A 262 -17.00 -11.64 -0.48
C VAL A 262 -18.25 -12.27 0.12
N LYS A 263 -18.12 -12.73 1.36
CA LYS A 263 -19.19 -13.40 2.12
C LYS A 263 -19.72 -12.53 3.25
N LYS A 264 -18.90 -11.61 3.76
CA LYS A 264 -19.25 -10.72 4.85
C LYS A 264 -18.48 -9.41 4.71
N ILE A 265 -19.11 -8.32 5.08
CA ILE A 265 -18.47 -7.02 5.24
C ILE A 265 -18.61 -6.63 6.71
N THR A 266 -17.51 -6.22 7.32
CA THR A 266 -17.55 -5.54 8.61
C THR A 266 -16.94 -4.16 8.46
N HIS A 267 -17.48 -3.17 9.16
CA HIS A 267 -16.95 -1.82 9.11
C HIS A 267 -17.26 -1.05 10.40
N ARG A 268 -16.57 0.06 10.59
CA ARG A 268 -16.89 1.01 11.67
C ARG A 268 -18.26 1.64 11.45
N ASN A 269 -18.89 2.16 12.50
CA ASN A 269 -19.91 3.19 12.28
C ASN A 269 -19.30 4.35 11.48
N ASP A 270 -20.12 5.02 10.67
CA ASP A 270 -19.73 6.19 9.85
C ASP A 270 -18.40 6.03 9.06
N ALA A 271 -18.12 4.81 8.60
CA ALA A 271 -16.85 4.41 8.00
C ALA A 271 -16.41 5.30 6.82
N ILE A 272 -15.10 5.49 6.70
CA ILE A 272 -14.45 6.32 5.69
C ILE A 272 -13.67 5.42 4.74
N TRP A 273 -14.04 5.40 3.47
CA TRP A 273 -13.34 4.62 2.47
C TRP A 273 -12.04 5.30 2.06
N GLN A 274 -10.89 4.63 2.17
CA GLN A 274 -9.64 5.14 1.62
C GLN A 274 -9.54 4.78 0.14
N ALA A 275 -9.51 5.78 -0.73
CA ALA A 275 -9.19 5.63 -2.14
C ALA A 275 -7.70 5.89 -2.39
N LEU A 276 -7.05 4.96 -3.08
CA LEU A 276 -5.66 5.08 -3.54
C LEU A 276 -5.69 5.08 -5.06
N LEU A 277 -5.25 6.17 -5.70
CA LEU A 277 -5.28 6.24 -7.16
C LEU A 277 -4.14 5.45 -7.81
N PRO A 278 -4.42 4.57 -8.78
CA PRO A 278 -3.38 3.89 -9.54
C PRO A 278 -2.51 4.90 -10.31
N GLY A 279 -1.19 4.66 -10.41
CA GLY A 279 -0.21 5.60 -10.98
C GLY A 279 -0.05 6.95 -10.25
N ALA A 280 -0.82 7.25 -9.20
CA ALA A 280 -0.72 8.49 -8.44
C ALA A 280 0.36 8.41 -7.34
N LEU A 281 0.65 9.54 -6.69
CA LEU A 281 1.75 9.68 -5.73
C LEU A 281 1.59 8.77 -4.51
N GLU A 282 0.37 8.54 -4.00
CA GLU A 282 0.17 7.63 -2.87
C GLU A 282 0.55 6.18 -3.25
N HIS A 283 0.14 5.71 -4.42
CA HIS A 283 0.57 4.42 -4.97
C HIS A 283 2.10 4.37 -5.15
N LYS A 284 2.66 5.40 -5.78
CA LYS A 284 4.10 5.50 -6.06
C LYS A 284 4.94 5.45 -4.79
N ILE A 285 4.59 6.23 -3.78
CA ILE A 285 5.30 6.24 -2.51
C ILE A 285 5.20 4.89 -1.81
N LEU A 286 3.99 4.32 -1.71
CA LEU A 286 3.80 3.02 -1.04
C LEU A 286 4.47 1.86 -1.78
N MET A 287 4.65 1.94 -3.10
CA MET A 287 5.34 0.90 -3.86
C MET A 287 6.87 1.04 -3.83
N GLY A 288 7.38 2.28 -3.98
CA GLY A 288 8.82 2.54 -4.09
C GLY A 288 9.54 2.57 -2.75
N MET A 289 9.09 3.42 -1.82
CA MET A 289 9.81 3.72 -0.59
C MET A 289 10.11 2.47 0.27
N PRO A 290 9.20 1.47 0.39
CA PRO A 290 9.50 0.22 1.11
C PRO A 290 10.64 -0.62 0.50
N ARG A 291 11.11 -0.33 -0.72
CA ARG A 291 12.28 -1.01 -1.35
C ARG A 291 13.61 -0.32 -1.02
N GLU A 292 13.59 0.91 -0.53
CA GLU A 292 14.78 1.68 -0.17
C GLU A 292 15.69 0.96 0.83
N PRO A 293 15.20 0.30 1.90
CA PRO A 293 16.03 -0.47 2.82
C PRO A 293 16.82 -1.59 2.16
N THR A 294 16.23 -2.31 1.21
CA THR A 294 16.92 -3.41 0.52
C THR A 294 18.07 -2.89 -0.32
N ILE A 295 17.87 -1.78 -1.03
CA ILE A 295 18.95 -1.08 -1.77
C ILE A 295 20.03 -0.61 -0.80
N PHE A 296 19.64 0.08 0.27
CA PHE A 296 20.56 0.61 1.28
C PHE A 296 21.46 -0.48 1.87
N ASN A 297 20.87 -1.62 2.26
CA ASN A 297 21.61 -2.74 2.84
C ASN A 297 22.56 -3.38 1.83
N LYS A 298 22.11 -3.61 0.59
CA LYS A 298 22.98 -4.22 -0.45
C LYS A 298 24.12 -3.31 -0.91
N VAL A 299 23.94 -2.00 -0.87
CA VAL A 299 25.04 -1.04 -1.10
C VAL A 299 26.06 -1.14 0.05
N ASN A 300 25.62 -1.17 1.31
CA ASN A 300 26.53 -1.33 2.45
C ASN A 300 27.28 -2.68 2.44
N GLU A 301 26.61 -3.77 2.09
CA GLU A 301 27.24 -5.10 1.93
C GLU A 301 28.35 -5.11 0.87
N SER A 302 28.30 -4.19 -0.11
CA SER A 302 29.35 -4.05 -1.14
C SER A 302 30.62 -3.34 -0.64
N GLY A 303 30.67 -2.96 0.65
CA GLY A 303 31.79 -2.24 1.25
C GLY A 303 31.75 -0.72 1.06
N VAL A 304 30.66 -0.18 0.51
CA VAL A 304 30.46 1.26 0.30
C VAL A 304 29.54 1.80 1.39
N LYS A 305 29.94 2.88 2.07
CA LYS A 305 29.11 3.52 3.08
C LYS A 305 27.94 4.26 2.41
N CYS A 306 26.78 3.62 2.37
CA CYS A 306 25.53 4.22 1.93
C CYS A 306 24.99 5.14 3.03
N LEU A 307 24.52 6.32 2.64
CA LEU A 307 23.95 7.31 3.56
C LEU A 307 22.44 7.35 3.49
N ASP A 308 21.87 7.32 2.28
CA ASP A 308 20.43 7.35 2.06
C ASP A 308 20.09 6.84 0.65
N VAL A 309 18.83 6.48 0.44
CA VAL A 309 18.28 6.03 -0.85
C VAL A 309 16.92 6.70 -1.06
N ASN A 310 16.70 7.20 -2.28
CA ASN A 310 15.40 7.74 -2.69
C ASN A 310 14.95 7.09 -4.00
N ILE A 311 13.82 6.38 -3.97
CA ILE A 311 13.17 5.89 -5.19
C ILE A 311 12.12 6.92 -5.64
N ASN A 312 12.58 7.87 -6.44
CA ASN A 312 11.81 9.07 -6.73
C ASN A 312 10.61 8.83 -7.69
N PRO A 313 9.58 9.71 -7.65
CA PRO A 313 8.42 9.62 -8.55
C PRO A 313 8.75 9.77 -10.04
N GLY A 314 9.89 10.40 -10.38
CA GLY A 314 10.33 10.57 -11.78
C GLY A 314 10.56 9.24 -12.50
N GLY A 315 11.10 8.23 -11.80
CA GLY A 315 11.17 6.85 -12.29
C GLY A 315 9.94 6.01 -11.98
N CYS A 316 8.77 6.64 -11.84
CA CYS A 316 7.52 6.01 -11.40
C CYS A 316 7.61 5.36 -10.01
N SER A 317 8.54 5.82 -9.16
CA SER A 317 8.86 5.20 -7.87
C SER A 317 9.12 3.69 -7.92
N TRP A 318 9.77 3.22 -9.00
CA TRP A 318 10.15 1.80 -9.15
C TRP A 318 11.37 1.60 -10.05
N LEU A 319 11.50 2.37 -11.13
CA LEU A 319 12.50 2.13 -12.17
C LEU A 319 13.79 2.93 -11.97
N HIS A 320 13.81 3.90 -11.04
CA HIS A 320 14.95 4.78 -10.80
C HIS A 320 15.23 4.89 -9.30
N ALA A 321 16.47 4.63 -8.90
CA ALA A 321 16.94 4.83 -7.54
C ALA A 321 18.09 5.84 -7.51
N ILE A 322 18.03 6.77 -6.56
CA ILE A 322 19.13 7.69 -6.24
C ILE A 322 19.75 7.21 -4.95
N VAL A 323 21.07 7.03 -4.92
CA VAL A 323 21.81 6.48 -3.79
C VAL A 323 22.88 7.48 -3.37
N GLN A 324 22.79 7.97 -2.14
CA GLN A 324 23.76 8.88 -1.56
C GLN A 324 24.86 8.09 -0.83
N ILE A 325 26.13 8.38 -1.11
CA ILE A 325 27.27 7.67 -0.49
C ILE A 325 28.28 8.62 0.14
N ASP A 326 29.03 8.13 1.14
CA ASP A 326 30.22 8.80 1.68
C ASP A 326 31.46 8.26 0.94
N LYS A 327 31.66 8.72 -0.31
CA LYS A 327 32.72 8.25 -1.22
C LYS A 327 34.11 8.35 -0.59
N LYS A 328 34.86 7.25 -0.62
CA LYS A 328 36.26 7.09 -0.17
C LYS A 328 37.20 6.69 -1.29
N SER A 329 36.69 6.03 -2.35
CA SER A 329 37.48 5.58 -3.49
C SER A 329 36.76 5.78 -4.83
N GLU A 330 37.50 5.76 -5.93
CA GLU A 330 36.92 5.85 -7.29
C GLU A 330 36.06 4.64 -7.67
N GLU A 331 36.22 3.49 -6.99
CA GLU A 331 35.43 2.29 -7.27
C GLU A 331 34.09 2.27 -6.53
N ASP A 332 33.92 3.11 -5.51
CA ASP A 332 32.72 3.12 -4.65
C ASP A 332 31.44 3.33 -5.45
N GLY A 333 31.46 4.24 -6.44
CA GLY A 333 30.30 4.46 -7.31
C GLY A 333 29.89 3.21 -8.09
N LYS A 334 30.85 2.47 -8.66
CA LYS A 334 30.58 1.23 -9.41
C LYS A 334 30.07 0.11 -8.50
N ASN A 335 30.61 0.02 -7.28
CA ASN A 335 30.20 -0.98 -6.30
C ASN A 335 28.79 -0.67 -5.76
N ALA A 336 28.49 0.60 -5.48
CA ALA A 336 27.16 1.05 -5.08
C ALA A 336 26.11 0.76 -6.17
N ILE A 337 26.42 1.00 -7.45
CA ILE A 337 25.52 0.66 -8.57
C ILE A 337 25.19 -0.84 -8.57
N LYS A 338 26.20 -1.71 -8.44
CA LYS A 338 25.98 -3.17 -8.38
C LYS A 338 25.12 -3.56 -7.18
N GLY A 339 25.42 -3.02 -6.00
CA GLY A 339 24.65 -3.25 -4.78
C GLY A 339 23.18 -2.83 -4.95
N ALA A 340 22.94 -1.66 -5.56
CA ALA A 340 21.60 -1.16 -5.79
C ALA A 340 20.77 -2.04 -6.73
N PHE A 341 21.35 -2.52 -7.83
CA PHE A 341 20.66 -3.46 -8.73
C PHE A 341 20.36 -4.82 -8.07
N ILE A 342 21.21 -5.28 -7.14
CA ILE A 342 20.92 -6.49 -6.35
C ILE A 342 19.77 -6.20 -5.37
N GLY A 343 19.78 -5.03 -4.72
CA GLY A 343 18.75 -4.64 -3.76
C GLY A 343 17.38 -4.40 -4.40
N HIS A 344 17.35 -3.94 -5.65
CA HIS A 344 16.12 -3.81 -6.42
C HIS A 344 16.32 -4.20 -7.89
N SER A 345 15.98 -5.44 -8.20
CA SER A 345 16.16 -6.03 -9.53
C SER A 345 15.30 -5.42 -10.64
N SER A 346 14.26 -4.64 -10.31
CA SER A 346 13.43 -3.94 -11.30
C SER A 346 13.92 -2.52 -11.60
N CYS A 347 14.92 -2.01 -10.88
CA CYS A 347 15.57 -0.76 -11.25
C CYS A 347 16.07 -0.84 -12.69
N LYS A 348 15.82 0.21 -13.47
CA LYS A 348 16.36 0.42 -14.81
C LYS A 348 17.53 1.40 -14.78
N HIS A 349 17.53 2.32 -13.83
CA HIS A 349 18.56 3.33 -13.65
C HIS A 349 18.93 3.49 -12.18
N VAL A 350 20.21 3.64 -11.88
CA VAL A 350 20.72 3.95 -10.56
C VAL A 350 21.63 5.17 -10.69
N PHE A 351 21.35 6.22 -9.93
CA PHE A 351 22.16 7.43 -9.86
C PHE A 351 22.89 7.47 -8.52
N ILE A 352 24.23 7.48 -8.54
CA ILE A 352 25.04 7.62 -7.32
C ILE A 352 25.44 9.07 -7.15
N VAL A 353 25.22 9.63 -5.96
CA VAL A 353 25.63 10.99 -5.62
C VAL A 353 26.46 11.03 -4.33
N ASP A 354 27.26 12.07 -4.18
CA ASP A 354 28.03 12.32 -2.98
C ASP A 354 27.16 12.88 -1.85
N LYS A 355 27.69 12.86 -0.62
CA LYS A 355 27.00 13.24 0.62
C LYS A 355 26.50 14.69 0.72
N ASP A 356 26.95 15.56 -0.17
CA ASP A 356 26.58 16.98 -0.22
C ASP A 356 25.41 17.26 -1.18
N ILE A 357 24.91 16.24 -1.88
CA ILE A 357 23.76 16.33 -2.78
C ILE A 357 22.46 16.00 -2.02
N ASP A 358 21.45 16.86 -2.13
CA ASP A 358 20.12 16.57 -1.60
C ASP A 358 19.38 15.65 -2.56
N ILE A 359 19.24 14.37 -2.20
CA ILE A 359 18.56 13.37 -3.03
C ILE A 359 17.05 13.56 -3.12
N TYR A 360 16.47 14.46 -2.31
CA TYR A 360 15.05 14.78 -2.32
C TYR A 360 14.71 15.97 -3.22
N ASP A 361 15.71 16.74 -3.67
CA ASP A 361 15.57 17.77 -4.69
C ASP A 361 16.02 17.24 -6.07
N PRO A 362 15.08 17.05 -7.02
CA PRO A 362 15.43 16.60 -8.36
C PRO A 362 16.45 17.49 -9.08
N LEU A 363 16.45 18.81 -8.81
CA LEU A 363 17.41 19.72 -9.44
C LEU A 363 18.82 19.59 -8.83
N SER A 364 18.92 19.35 -7.52
CA SER A 364 20.19 19.03 -6.86
C SER A 364 20.79 17.74 -7.42
N VAL A 365 19.96 16.72 -7.65
CA VAL A 365 20.40 15.44 -8.25
C VAL A 365 20.85 15.62 -9.70
N GLU A 366 20.10 16.37 -10.51
CA GLU A 366 20.47 16.63 -11.90
C GLU A 366 21.74 17.47 -12.02
N TRP A 367 21.95 18.43 -11.10
CA TRP A 367 23.18 19.23 -11.05
C TRP A 367 24.45 18.41 -10.82
N ALA A 368 24.34 17.25 -10.14
CA ALA A 368 25.45 16.38 -9.81
C ALA A 368 25.93 15.47 -10.96
N MET A 369 25.31 15.55 -12.14
CA MET A 369 25.58 14.69 -13.31
C MET A 369 26.96 14.89 -13.96
#